data_AF-A0A358N038-F1
#
_entry.id   AF-A0A358N038-F1
#
_cell.length_a   1.000
_cell.length_b   1.000
_cell.length_c   1.000
_cell.angle_alpha   90.00
_cell.angle_beta   90.00
_cell.angle_gamma   90.00
#
_symmetry.space_group_name_H-M   'P 1'
#
loop_
_entity.id
_entity.type
_entity.pdbx_description
1 polymer ?
#
loop_
_entity_poly.entity_id
_entity_poly.type
_entity_poly.pdbx_seq_one_letter_code
_entity_poly.pdbx_strand_id
1 'polypeptide(L)'
;MLRQLRKLFSFGRQEPTVIDPEPDNVVLYAAVENSKPNNSRSALNPAILKNARSLPHHRERLLSMQLQHAKVCSPQRCRRLNSMGITTTGDLATADLPKLAARFGAPKKALKVLKQYRRAIRFSASVPGMMPRDALLLISIHRRSVRGLAMESPARLHRDLERFAESTQGRQQLRGRRIPSTRRLKKWITECETATRGARLHALVT
;
A
#
# COMPACT_ATOMS: atom_id res chain seq x y z
N MET A 1 -6.05 27.75 60.81
CA MET A 1 -6.79 26.77 59.97
C MET A 1 -5.88 26.31 58.83
N LEU A 2 -5.25 25.14 58.97
CA LEU A 2 -4.38 24.54 57.95
C LEU A 2 -4.29 23.05 58.28
N ARG A 3 -5.22 22.27 57.72
CA ARG A 3 -5.21 20.81 57.80
C ARG A 3 -5.68 20.24 56.46
N GLN A 4 -4.93 19.25 56.00
CA GLN A 4 -5.35 18.12 55.18
C GLN A 4 -5.58 18.37 53.69
N LEU A 5 -4.65 17.84 52.86
CA LEU A 5 -4.95 16.97 51.71
C LEU A 5 -3.64 16.51 51.02
N ARG A 6 -2.81 15.78 51.76
CA ARG A 6 -1.69 14.98 51.21
C ARG A 6 -1.81 13.53 51.67
N LYS A 7 -2.77 12.79 51.12
CA LYS A 7 -2.86 11.32 51.21
C LYS A 7 -3.70 10.79 50.05
N LEU A 8 -3.14 10.69 48.84
CA LEU A 8 -3.81 9.99 47.73
C LEU A 8 -2.93 9.07 46.88
N PHE A 9 -1.67 8.85 47.25
CA PHE A 9 -0.82 7.87 46.55
C PHE A 9 0.02 7.08 47.54
N SER A 10 -0.64 6.22 48.31
CA SER A 10 -0.01 5.08 48.97
C SER A 10 -0.53 3.82 48.29
N PHE A 11 0.00 3.51 47.11
CA PHE A 11 -0.11 2.17 46.56
C PHE A 11 0.74 1.27 47.44
N GLY A 12 0.09 0.49 48.31
CA GLY A 12 0.74 -0.64 48.98
C GLY A 12 1.31 -1.55 47.89
N ARG A 13 2.60 -1.87 47.97
CA ARG A 13 3.17 -2.96 47.18
C ARG A 13 2.49 -4.25 47.65
N GLN A 14 1.56 -4.78 46.85
CA GLN A 14 1.20 -6.17 46.96
C GLN A 14 2.41 -6.99 46.54
N GLU A 15 2.90 -7.83 47.44
CA GLU A 15 3.90 -8.84 47.10
C GLU A 15 3.33 -9.78 46.04
N PRO A 16 4.12 -10.18 45.03
CA PRO A 16 3.65 -11.02 43.95
C PRO A 16 3.24 -12.39 44.52
N THR A 17 1.97 -12.73 44.38
CA THR A 17 1.45 -14.06 44.68
C THR A 17 2.17 -15.07 43.80
N VAL A 18 2.86 -16.02 44.43
CA VAL A 18 3.50 -17.16 43.76
C VAL A 18 2.37 -18.01 43.17
N ILE A 19 2.33 -18.08 41.84
CA ILE A 19 1.46 -19.00 41.11
C ILE A 19 2.16 -20.35 41.14
N ASP A 20 1.51 -21.36 41.70
CA ASP A 20 1.99 -22.75 41.66
C ASP A 20 2.23 -23.17 40.20
N PRO A 21 3.34 -23.87 39.89
CA PRO A 21 3.60 -24.34 38.53
C PRO A 21 2.72 -25.56 38.23
N GLU A 22 1.47 -25.32 37.88
CA GLU A 22 0.68 -26.24 37.08
C GLU A 22 1.41 -26.44 35.73
N PRO A 23 1.62 -27.68 35.27
CA PRO A 23 2.37 -27.96 34.05
C PRO A 23 1.49 -27.70 32.82
N ASP A 24 1.14 -26.43 32.57
CA ASP A 24 0.29 -26.04 31.45
C ASP A 24 1.15 -25.77 30.19
N ASN A 25 1.91 -26.78 29.80
CA ASN A 25 2.34 -26.93 28.43
C ASN A 25 1.09 -27.27 27.61
N VAL A 26 0.26 -26.27 27.30
CA VAL A 26 -0.81 -26.40 26.32
C VAL A 26 -0.15 -26.53 24.96
N VAL A 27 0.34 -27.72 24.66
CA VAL A 27 0.62 -28.17 23.31
C VAL A 27 -0.74 -28.21 22.63
N LEU A 28 -1.00 -27.24 21.75
CA LEU A 28 -2.10 -27.29 20.81
C LEU A 28 -1.84 -28.47 19.87
N TYR A 29 -2.17 -29.68 20.31
CA TYR A 29 -2.35 -30.80 19.41
C TYR A 29 -3.60 -30.47 18.60
N ALA A 30 -3.40 -29.99 17.38
CA ALA A 30 -4.43 -30.10 16.37
C ALA A 30 -4.73 -31.60 16.26
N ALA A 31 -5.86 -32.04 16.83
CA ALA A 31 -6.42 -33.34 16.55
C ALA A 31 -6.71 -33.35 15.05
N VAL A 32 -5.76 -33.84 14.26
CA VAL A 32 -6.02 -34.29 12.91
C VAL A 32 -6.93 -35.49 13.10
N GLU A 33 -8.23 -35.26 12.98
CA GLU A 33 -9.18 -36.33 12.81
C GLU A 33 -8.63 -37.20 11.67
N ASN A 34 -8.23 -38.42 12.02
CA ASN A 34 -7.94 -39.48 11.06
C ASN A 34 -9.27 -39.84 10.39
N SER A 35 -9.75 -38.95 9.53
CA SER A 35 -10.75 -39.26 8.54
C SER A 35 -10.15 -40.40 7.71
N LYS A 36 -10.78 -41.57 7.79
CA LYS A 36 -10.55 -42.66 6.84
C LYS A 36 -10.51 -42.01 5.45
N PRO A 37 -9.55 -42.34 4.58
CA PRO A 37 -9.47 -41.74 3.26
C PRO A 37 -10.76 -42.10 2.53
N ASN A 38 -11.74 -41.21 2.58
CA ASN A 38 -12.96 -41.36 1.84
C ASN A 38 -12.51 -41.15 0.40
N ASN A 39 -12.39 -42.26 -0.32
CA ASN A 39 -11.94 -42.33 -1.70
C ASN A 39 -12.97 -41.71 -2.66
N SER A 40 -13.84 -40.83 -2.17
CA SER A 40 -14.47 -39.78 -2.92
C SER A 40 -13.50 -38.60 -3.03
N ARG A 41 -12.38 -38.80 -3.75
CA ARG A 41 -11.87 -37.70 -4.56
C ARG A 41 -13.01 -37.39 -5.52
N SER A 42 -13.88 -36.45 -5.14
CA SER A 42 -14.67 -35.71 -6.11
C SER A 42 -13.64 -35.16 -7.08
N ALA A 43 -13.46 -35.87 -8.19
CA ALA A 43 -12.66 -35.42 -9.30
C ALA A 43 -13.21 -34.03 -9.59
N LEU A 44 -12.43 -32.99 -9.26
CA LEU A 44 -12.74 -31.63 -9.63
C LEU A 44 -13.04 -31.70 -11.12
N ASN A 45 -14.32 -31.54 -11.47
CA ASN A 45 -14.76 -31.67 -12.85
C ASN A 45 -13.83 -30.78 -13.69
N PRO A 46 -13.09 -31.32 -14.68
CA PRO A 46 -12.16 -30.53 -15.49
C PRO A 46 -12.87 -29.41 -16.26
N ALA A 47 -14.20 -29.44 -16.32
CA ALA A 47 -15.04 -28.36 -16.82
C ALA A 47 -15.01 -27.08 -15.95
N ILE A 48 -14.77 -27.16 -14.63
CA ILE A 48 -14.73 -25.98 -13.74
C ILE A 48 -13.48 -25.13 -13.98
N LEU A 49 -12.37 -25.74 -14.42
CA LEU A 49 -11.13 -25.02 -14.74
C LEU A 49 -11.17 -24.27 -16.08
N LYS A 50 -12.15 -24.57 -16.96
CA LYS A 50 -12.29 -23.90 -18.27
C LYS A 50 -12.70 -22.43 -18.17
N ASN A 51 -13.28 -22.03 -17.03
CA ASN A 51 -13.75 -20.66 -16.76
C ASN A 51 -12.84 -19.89 -15.80
N ALA A 52 -11.61 -20.34 -15.55
CA ALA A 52 -10.64 -19.55 -14.81
C ALA A 52 -10.28 -18.31 -15.65
N ARG A 53 -11.04 -17.21 -15.46
CA ARG A 53 -10.75 -15.91 -16.08
C ARG A 53 -9.27 -15.60 -15.84
N SER A 54 -8.52 -15.39 -16.91
CA SER A 54 -7.14 -14.91 -16.84
C SER A 54 -7.10 -13.71 -15.90
N LEU A 55 -6.21 -13.75 -14.90
CA LEU A 55 -6.08 -12.64 -13.96
C LEU A 55 -5.85 -11.34 -14.76
N PRO A 56 -6.61 -10.27 -14.48
CA PRO A 56 -6.47 -9.03 -15.22
C PRO A 56 -5.03 -8.55 -15.18
N HIS A 57 -4.53 -8.10 -16.33
CA HIS A 57 -3.18 -7.60 -16.45
C HIS A 57 -2.99 -6.49 -15.39
N HIS A 58 -1.84 -6.45 -14.72
CA HIS A 58 -1.62 -5.61 -13.52
C HIS A 58 -2.18 -4.19 -13.64
N ARG A 59 -1.98 -3.57 -14.80
CA ARG A 59 -2.47 -2.25 -15.17
C ARG A 59 -4.00 -2.15 -15.10
N GLU A 60 -4.72 -3.06 -15.73
CA GLU A 60 -6.19 -3.07 -15.75
C GLU A 60 -6.75 -3.18 -14.34
N ARG A 61 -6.19 -4.09 -13.53
CA ARG A 61 -6.55 -4.25 -12.12
C ARG A 61 -6.32 -2.97 -11.32
N LEU A 62 -5.24 -2.24 -11.60
CA LEU A 62 -4.99 -0.97 -10.92
C LEU A 62 -6.01 0.09 -11.35
N LEU A 63 -6.25 0.26 -12.65
CA LEU A 63 -7.15 1.29 -13.17
C LEU A 63 -8.61 1.06 -12.72
N SER A 64 -9.06 -0.18 -12.64
CA SER A 64 -10.40 -0.51 -12.10
C SER A 64 -10.49 -0.46 -10.57
N MET A 65 -9.38 -0.30 -9.86
CA MET A 65 -9.36 -0.24 -8.41
C MET A 65 -10.11 0.99 -7.88
N GLN A 66 -10.94 0.77 -6.86
CA GLN A 66 -11.57 1.85 -6.11
C GLN A 66 -10.52 2.79 -5.50
N LEU A 67 -10.75 4.09 -5.60
CA LEU A 67 -9.79 5.11 -5.18
C LEU A 67 -9.42 5.01 -3.69
N GLN A 68 -10.35 4.54 -2.86
CA GLN A 68 -10.13 4.27 -1.44
C GLN A 68 -9.10 3.16 -1.20
N HIS A 69 -9.14 2.09 -2.01
CA HIS A 69 -8.22 0.95 -1.92
C HIS A 69 -6.82 1.30 -2.41
N ALA A 70 -6.72 2.25 -3.35
CA ALA A 70 -5.43 2.76 -3.83
C ALA A 70 -4.64 3.50 -2.76
N LYS A 71 -5.29 3.98 -1.69
CA LYS A 71 -4.70 4.70 -0.55
C LYS A 71 -3.80 5.88 -0.95
N VAL A 72 -4.09 6.52 -2.09
CA VAL A 72 -3.36 7.68 -2.62
C VAL A 72 -3.86 9.01 -2.00
N CYS A 73 -5.14 9.05 -1.58
CA CYS A 73 -5.78 10.17 -0.90
C CYS A 73 -6.21 9.80 0.53
N SER A 74 -6.55 10.82 1.33
CA SER A 74 -7.22 10.61 2.62
C SER A 74 -8.66 10.10 2.41
N PRO A 75 -9.24 9.33 3.35
CA PRO A 75 -10.61 8.84 3.22
C PRO A 75 -11.63 9.96 2.91
N GLN A 76 -11.54 11.09 3.62
CA GLN A 76 -12.39 12.26 3.38
C GLN A 76 -12.22 12.83 1.97
N ARG A 77 -10.99 12.91 1.46
CA ARG A 77 -10.72 13.38 0.10
C ARG A 77 -11.23 12.39 -0.94
N CYS A 78 -11.11 11.09 -0.68
CA CYS A 78 -11.64 10.07 -1.57
C CYS A 78 -13.18 10.10 -1.59
N ARG A 79 -13.86 10.34 -0.45
CA ARG A 79 -15.33 10.58 -0.42
C ARG A 79 -15.73 11.82 -1.24
N ARG A 80 -15.00 12.93 -1.08
CA ARG A 80 -15.23 14.15 -1.86
C ARG A 80 -14.98 13.96 -3.36
N LEU A 81 -14.00 13.14 -3.75
CA LEU A 81 -13.77 12.78 -5.15
C LEU A 81 -14.85 11.85 -5.70
N ASN A 82 -15.38 10.95 -4.86
CA ASN A 82 -16.48 10.08 -5.22
C ASN A 82 -17.77 10.88 -5.50
N SER A 83 -18.15 11.82 -4.63
CA SER A 83 -19.30 12.72 -4.86
C SER A 83 -19.14 13.63 -6.09
N MET A 84 -17.97 13.59 -6.71
CA MET A 84 -17.52 14.39 -7.83
C MET A 84 -17.43 13.57 -9.12
N GLY A 85 -17.85 12.29 -9.08
CA GLY A 85 -17.83 11.35 -10.20
C GLY A 85 -16.52 10.56 -10.37
N ILE A 86 -15.59 10.63 -9.40
CA ILE A 86 -14.30 9.95 -9.46
C ILE A 86 -14.30 8.78 -8.46
N THR A 87 -14.61 7.58 -8.95
CA THR A 87 -14.76 6.36 -8.13
C THR A 87 -13.49 5.50 -8.17
N THR A 88 -12.92 5.32 -9.35
CA THR A 88 -11.76 4.46 -9.59
C THR A 88 -10.48 5.26 -9.76
N THR A 89 -9.32 4.58 -9.71
CA THR A 89 -8.06 5.22 -10.06
C THR A 89 -7.99 5.56 -11.55
N GLY A 90 -8.65 4.78 -12.40
CA GLY A 90 -8.81 5.04 -13.83
C GLY A 90 -9.50 6.37 -14.09
N ASP A 91 -10.62 6.62 -13.41
CA ASP A 91 -11.36 7.89 -13.51
C ASP A 91 -10.44 9.07 -13.20
N LEU A 92 -9.65 8.98 -12.12
CA LEU A 92 -8.72 10.05 -11.74
C LEU A 92 -7.55 10.20 -12.73
N ALA A 93 -7.11 9.08 -13.32
CA ALA A 93 -6.03 9.08 -14.30
C ALA A 93 -6.42 9.80 -15.59
N THR A 94 -7.70 9.75 -15.99
CA THR A 94 -8.23 10.32 -17.24
C THR A 94 -8.97 11.66 -17.06
N ALA A 95 -9.40 12.02 -15.85
CA ALA A 95 -10.19 13.23 -15.60
C ALA A 95 -9.60 14.56 -16.12
N ASP A 96 -10.44 15.58 -16.27
CA ASP A 96 -9.98 16.96 -16.45
C ASP A 96 -9.58 17.54 -15.06
N LEU A 97 -8.28 17.62 -14.77
CA LEU A 97 -7.81 18.09 -13.45
C LEU A 97 -8.08 19.56 -13.20
N PRO A 98 -7.87 20.50 -14.15
CA PRO A 98 -8.29 21.89 -13.99
C PRO A 98 -9.78 22.01 -13.61
N LYS A 99 -10.69 21.37 -14.34
CA LYS A 99 -12.14 21.39 -14.02
C LYS A 99 -12.44 20.75 -12.67
N LEU A 100 -11.81 19.62 -12.37
CA LEU A 100 -11.97 18.94 -11.08
C LEU A 100 -11.47 19.81 -9.91
N ALA A 101 -10.33 20.48 -10.09
CA ALA A 101 -9.71 21.34 -9.08
C ALA A 101 -10.53 22.61 -8.79
N ALA A 102 -11.24 23.15 -9.80
CA ALA A 102 -12.11 24.32 -9.64
C ALA A 102 -13.22 24.10 -8.59
N ARG A 103 -13.62 22.84 -8.34
CA ARG A 103 -14.63 22.47 -7.32
C ARG A 103 -14.07 22.38 -5.89
N PHE A 104 -12.80 22.73 -5.69
CA PHE A 104 -12.18 22.80 -4.37
C PHE A 104 -12.03 24.25 -3.94
N GLY A 105 -12.15 24.53 -2.65
CA GLY A 105 -12.00 25.89 -2.10
C GLY A 105 -10.61 26.51 -2.29
N ALA A 106 -9.60 25.69 -2.65
CA ALA A 106 -8.26 26.16 -3.00
C ALA A 106 -7.79 25.50 -4.31
N PRO A 107 -8.25 25.99 -5.49
CA PRO A 107 -8.13 25.28 -6.76
C PRO A 107 -6.67 25.08 -7.19
N LYS A 108 -5.80 26.09 -7.03
CA LYS A 108 -4.36 25.97 -7.36
C LYS A 108 -3.67 24.87 -6.54
N LYS A 109 -3.95 24.80 -5.23
CA LYS A 109 -3.42 23.77 -4.33
C LYS A 109 -3.98 22.39 -4.68
N ALA A 110 -5.28 22.31 -4.93
CA ALA A 110 -5.95 21.07 -5.33
C ALA A 110 -5.37 20.51 -6.64
N LEU A 111 -5.17 21.37 -7.65
CA LEU A 111 -4.59 20.98 -8.93
C LEU A 111 -3.20 20.36 -8.78
N LYS A 112 -2.33 20.96 -7.95
CA LYS A 112 -1.00 20.42 -7.65
C LYS A 112 -1.07 19.01 -7.06
N VAL A 113 -1.96 18.80 -6.08
CA VAL A 113 -2.15 17.51 -5.42
C VAL A 113 -2.75 16.47 -6.37
N LEU A 114 -3.76 16.84 -7.17
CA LEU A 114 -4.39 15.93 -8.14
C LEU A 114 -3.42 15.50 -9.23
N LYS A 115 -2.55 16.40 -9.71
CA LYS A 115 -1.45 16.06 -10.64
C LYS A 115 -0.51 15.02 -10.02
N GLN A 116 -0.21 15.15 -8.73
CA GLN A 116 0.62 14.18 -8.01
C GLN A 116 -0.05 12.81 -7.92
N TYR A 117 -1.35 12.75 -7.62
CA TYR A 117 -2.12 11.51 -7.58
C TYR A 117 -2.18 10.81 -8.94
N ARG A 118 -2.49 11.57 -10.00
CA ARG A 118 -2.45 11.05 -11.37
C ARG A 118 -1.08 10.46 -11.71
N ARG A 119 0.00 11.18 -11.36
CA ARG A 119 1.35 10.71 -11.61
C ARG A 119 1.63 9.41 -10.85
N ALA A 120 1.22 9.30 -9.60
CA ALA A 120 1.36 8.08 -8.80
C ALA A 120 0.59 6.90 -9.41
N ILE A 121 -0.66 7.12 -9.83
CA ILE A 121 -1.49 6.10 -10.48
C ILE A 121 -0.83 5.63 -11.77
N ARG A 122 -0.47 6.55 -12.67
CA ARG A 122 0.17 6.22 -13.95
C ARG A 122 1.51 5.51 -13.75
N PHE A 123 2.31 5.95 -12.78
CA PHE A 123 3.58 5.32 -12.49
C PHE A 123 3.41 3.89 -11.95
N SER A 124 2.51 3.69 -10.97
CA SER A 124 2.21 2.35 -10.47
C SER A 124 1.64 1.43 -11.54
N ALA A 125 0.80 1.94 -12.45
CA ALA A 125 0.23 1.18 -13.56
C ALA A 125 1.27 0.70 -14.59
N SER A 126 2.49 1.25 -14.56
CA SER A 126 3.61 0.85 -15.42
C SER A 126 4.60 -0.10 -14.72
N VAL A 127 4.46 -0.32 -13.40
CA VAL A 127 5.42 -1.14 -12.63
C VAL A 127 4.68 -2.28 -11.92
N PRO A 128 4.74 -3.51 -12.46
CA PRO A 128 4.07 -4.67 -11.87
C PRO A 128 4.27 -4.82 -10.36
N GLY A 129 3.16 -4.99 -9.65
CA GLY A 129 3.16 -5.18 -8.20
C GLY A 129 3.39 -3.92 -7.36
N MET A 130 3.49 -2.74 -7.98
CA MET A 130 3.48 -1.46 -7.28
C MET A 130 2.05 -0.99 -7.02
N MET A 131 1.79 -0.37 -5.85
CA MET A 131 0.50 0.26 -5.56
C MET A 131 0.61 1.79 -5.71
N PRO A 132 -0.49 2.50 -6.06
CA PRO A 132 -0.48 3.95 -6.20
C PRO A 132 0.03 4.69 -4.96
N ARG A 133 -0.30 4.21 -3.75
CA ARG A 133 0.26 4.76 -2.50
C ARG A 133 1.79 4.69 -2.43
N ASP A 134 2.38 3.62 -2.95
CA ASP A 134 3.82 3.36 -2.87
C ASP A 134 4.52 4.24 -3.91
N ALA A 135 3.95 4.34 -5.12
CA ALA A 135 4.37 5.29 -6.14
C ALA A 135 4.31 6.76 -5.65
N LEU A 136 3.30 7.10 -4.84
CA LEU A 136 3.19 8.44 -4.25
C LEU A 136 4.36 8.74 -3.29
N LEU A 137 4.84 7.76 -2.53
CA LEU A 137 6.03 7.91 -1.68
C LEU A 137 7.28 8.18 -2.54
N LEU A 138 7.48 7.37 -3.59
CA LEU A 138 8.60 7.55 -4.53
C LEU A 138 8.58 8.94 -5.17
N ILE A 139 7.42 9.43 -5.59
CA ILE A 139 7.28 10.77 -6.17
C ILE A 139 7.64 11.87 -5.18
N SER A 140 7.29 11.69 -3.89
CA SER A 140 7.62 12.64 -2.82
C SER A 140 9.13 12.72 -2.57
N ILE A 141 9.88 11.63 -2.79
CA ILE A 141 11.34 11.62 -2.79
C ILE A 141 11.94 11.79 -4.19
N HIS A 142 11.21 12.43 -5.11
CA HIS A 142 11.67 12.83 -6.43
C HIS A 142 11.93 11.69 -7.43
N ARG A 143 11.47 10.47 -7.16
CA ARG A 143 11.56 9.32 -8.09
C ARG A 143 10.24 9.16 -8.84
N ARG A 144 10.22 9.64 -10.08
CA ARG A 144 8.98 9.95 -10.83
C ARG A 144 8.82 9.21 -12.15
N SER A 145 9.78 8.36 -12.54
CA SER A 145 9.78 7.67 -13.83
C SER A 145 10.31 6.25 -13.71
N VAL A 146 9.88 5.39 -14.63
CA VAL A 146 10.37 4.01 -14.78
C VAL A 146 11.88 4.00 -15.02
N ARG A 147 12.35 4.78 -16.00
CA ARG A 147 13.79 4.93 -16.29
C ARG A 147 14.59 5.40 -15.07
N GLY A 148 14.10 6.41 -14.35
CA GLY A 148 14.79 6.92 -13.18
C GLY A 148 14.87 5.90 -12.05
N LEU A 149 13.78 5.15 -11.82
CA LEU A 149 13.77 4.10 -10.80
C LEU A 149 14.67 2.91 -11.19
N ALA A 150 14.78 2.56 -12.47
CA ALA A 150 15.66 1.49 -12.94
C ALA A 150 17.15 1.74 -12.65
N MET A 151 17.55 3.00 -12.43
CA MET A 151 18.94 3.38 -12.14
C MET A 151 19.23 3.51 -10.64
N GLU A 152 18.25 3.26 -9.78
CA GLU A 152 18.40 3.43 -8.33
C GLU A 152 18.98 2.21 -7.63
N SER A 153 19.70 2.45 -6.53
CA SER A 153 20.12 1.39 -5.61
C SER A 153 19.02 1.12 -4.59
N PRO A 154 18.60 -0.14 -4.36
CA PRO A 154 17.57 -0.46 -3.37
C PRO A 154 17.91 0.02 -1.96
N ALA A 155 19.18 -0.07 -1.55
CA ALA A 155 19.64 0.35 -0.22
C ALA A 155 19.62 1.88 -0.07
N ARG A 156 20.08 2.61 -1.09
CA ARG A 156 20.05 4.08 -1.10
C ARG A 156 18.60 4.59 -1.08
N LEU A 157 17.75 4.00 -1.92
CA LEU A 157 16.34 4.35 -2.00
C LEU A 157 15.60 4.11 -0.68
N HIS A 158 15.93 3.02 0.02
CA HIS A 158 15.36 2.74 1.34
C HIS A 158 15.76 3.81 2.37
N ARG A 159 17.05 4.18 2.42
CA ARG A 159 17.55 5.24 3.31
C ARG A 159 16.87 6.59 3.04
N ASP A 160 16.65 6.92 1.77
CA ASP A 160 15.92 8.14 1.39
C ASP A 160 14.46 8.10 1.85
N LEU A 161 13.81 6.92 1.80
CA LEU A 161 12.46 6.72 2.32
C LEU A 161 12.39 6.79 3.85
N GLU A 162 13.40 6.29 4.57
CA GLU A 162 13.51 6.42 6.03
C GLU A 162 13.60 7.90 6.44
N ARG A 163 14.54 8.64 5.85
CA ARG A 163 14.67 10.09 6.07
C ARG A 163 13.38 10.83 5.73
N PHE A 164 12.73 10.48 4.63
CA PHE A 164 11.44 11.07 4.29
C PHE A 164 10.38 10.74 5.33
N ALA A 165 10.30 9.50 5.82
CA ALA A 165 9.35 9.08 6.83
C ALA A 165 9.48 9.86 8.14
N GLU A 166 10.69 10.30 8.48
CA GLU A 166 10.97 11.13 9.65
C GLU A 166 10.51 12.59 9.49
N SER A 167 10.39 13.08 8.25
CA SER A 167 9.91 14.44 7.97
C SER A 167 8.43 14.64 8.28
N THR A 168 8.01 15.88 8.58
CA THR A 168 6.60 16.24 8.82
C THR A 168 5.69 15.80 7.67
N GLN A 169 6.14 16.02 6.42
CA GLN A 169 5.40 15.63 5.23
C GLN A 169 5.29 14.09 5.12
N GLY A 170 6.38 13.37 5.38
CA GLY A 170 6.38 11.91 5.33
C GLY A 170 5.51 11.27 6.40
N ARG A 171 5.57 11.75 7.65
CA ARG A 171 4.67 11.31 8.73
C ARG A 171 3.21 11.50 8.35
N GLN A 172 2.86 12.67 7.80
CA GLN A 172 1.50 12.98 7.35
C GLN A 172 1.05 12.09 6.18
N GLN A 173 1.94 11.79 5.24
CA GLN A 173 1.66 10.94 4.09
C GLN A 173 1.54 9.45 4.48
N LEU A 174 2.39 8.98 5.39
CA LEU A 174 2.42 7.59 5.86
C LEU A 174 1.27 7.29 6.81
N ARG A 175 0.85 8.23 7.67
CA ARG A 175 -0.24 8.00 8.65
C ARG A 175 0.01 6.75 9.51
N GLY A 176 1.22 6.61 10.04
CA GLY A 176 1.64 5.45 10.82
C GLY A 176 1.91 4.16 10.03
N ARG A 177 1.78 4.18 8.70
CA ARG A 177 2.11 3.02 7.86
C ARG A 177 3.62 2.85 7.71
N ARG A 178 4.04 1.59 7.55
CA ARG A 178 5.44 1.24 7.25
C ARG A 178 5.80 1.62 5.81
N ILE A 179 7.07 2.01 5.62
CA ILE A 179 7.67 2.19 4.30
C ILE A 179 7.87 0.84 3.58
N PRO A 180 7.98 0.81 2.25
CA PRO A 180 8.32 -0.40 1.51
C PRO A 180 9.69 -0.96 1.91
N SER A 181 9.78 -2.27 2.11
CA SER A 181 11.05 -2.94 2.41
C SER A 181 12.01 -2.95 1.22
N THR A 182 13.30 -3.07 1.50
CA THR A 182 14.38 -3.22 0.49
C THR A 182 14.10 -4.32 -0.54
N ARG A 183 13.58 -5.48 -0.11
CA ARG A 183 13.17 -6.58 -1.01
C ARG A 183 12.12 -6.13 -2.02
N ARG A 184 11.14 -5.34 -1.57
CA ARG A 184 10.08 -4.81 -2.43
C ARG A 184 10.61 -3.78 -3.41
N LEU A 185 11.49 -2.89 -2.95
CA LEU A 185 12.18 -1.92 -3.79
C LEU A 185 13.01 -2.61 -4.87
N LYS A 186 13.80 -3.62 -4.51
CA LYS A 186 14.58 -4.42 -5.46
C LYS A 186 13.70 -5.01 -6.55
N LYS A 187 12.55 -5.59 -6.19
CA LYS A 187 11.59 -6.11 -7.17
C LYS A 187 11.13 -5.03 -8.15
N TRP A 188 10.68 -3.88 -7.67
CA TRP A 188 10.22 -2.80 -8.55
C TRP A 188 11.32 -2.24 -9.46
N ILE A 189 12.55 -2.14 -8.96
CA ILE A 189 13.71 -1.70 -9.75
C ILE A 189 13.97 -2.70 -10.88
N THR A 190 13.99 -4.00 -10.60
CA THR A 190 14.14 -5.04 -11.63
C THR A 190 13.04 -5.00 -12.68
N GLU A 191 11.78 -4.80 -12.28
CA GLU A 191 10.67 -4.61 -13.24
C GLU A 191 10.85 -3.36 -14.12
N CYS A 192 11.47 -2.31 -13.57
CA CYS A 192 11.77 -1.11 -14.34
C CYS A 192 12.96 -1.30 -15.29
N GLU A 193 13.97 -2.09 -14.90
CA GLU A 193 15.09 -2.47 -15.75
C GLU A 193 14.63 -3.32 -16.95
N THR A 194 13.75 -4.30 -16.72
CA THR A 194 13.17 -5.13 -17.80
C THR A 194 12.35 -4.28 -18.75
N ALA A 195 11.47 -3.41 -18.24
CA ALA A 195 10.68 -2.50 -19.07
C ALA A 195 11.55 -1.54 -19.88
N THR A 196 12.63 -1.00 -19.29
CA THR A 196 13.54 -0.08 -19.98
C THR A 196 14.34 -0.78 -21.07
N ARG A 197 14.80 -2.02 -20.84
CA ARG A 197 15.46 -2.84 -21.86
C ARG A 197 14.52 -3.17 -23.03
N GLY A 198 13.29 -3.61 -22.73
CA GLY A 198 12.29 -3.92 -23.76
C GLY A 198 11.95 -2.72 -24.64
N ALA A 199 11.77 -1.54 -24.04
CA ALA A 199 11.52 -0.30 -24.78
C ALA A 199 12.70 0.08 -25.69
N ARG A 200 13.94 -0.16 -25.26
CA ARG A 200 15.14 0.12 -26.06
C ARG A 200 15.25 -0.81 -27.26
N LEU A 201 14.89 -2.09 -27.10
CA LEU A 201 14.89 -3.06 -28.20
C LEU A 201 13.83 -2.70 -29.25
N HIS A 202 12.62 -2.32 -28.84
CA HIS A 202 11.58 -1.88 -29.78
C HIS A 202 12.01 -0.63 -30.58
N ALA A 203 12.72 0.31 -29.94
CA ALA A 203 13.21 1.53 -30.60
C ALA A 203 14.34 1.28 -31.62
N LEU A 204 14.97 0.10 -31.63
CA LEU A 204 16.00 -0.27 -32.61
C LEU A 204 15.42 -1.02 -33.82
N VAL A 205 14.17 -1.50 -33.71
CA VAL A 205 13.47 -2.27 -34.76
C VAL A 205 12.54 -1.37 -35.59
N THR A 206 12.35 -0.12 -35.18
CA THR A 206 11.51 0.89 -35.88
C THR A 206 12.42 1.95 -36.49
#